data_AF-A0A349JUX0-F1
#
_entry.id   AF-A0A349JUX0-F1
#
_cell.length_a   1.000
_cell.length_b   1.000
_cell.length_c   1.000
_cell.angle_alpha   90.00
_cell.angle_beta   90.00
_cell.angle_gamma   90.00
#
_symmetry.space_group_name_H-M   'P 1'
#
loop_
_entity.id
_entity.type
_entity.pdbx_description
1 polymer ?
#
loop_
_entity_poly.entity_id
_entity_poly.type
_entity_poly.pdbx_seq_one_letter_code
_entity_poly.pdbx_strand_id
1 'polypeptide(L)' 'MNGTTLRIGIDLGGTKIEGLALSRDGTEVARRRIETPKDYDQTL' A
#
# COMPACT_ATOMS: atom_id res chain seq x y z
N MET A 1 -16.82 -17.27 8.81
CA MET A 1 -16.48 -16.32 7.74
C MET A 1 -15.09 -16.68 7.24
N ASN A 2 -14.96 -17.32 6.07
CA ASN A 2 -13.65 -17.59 5.46
C ASN A 2 -13.27 -16.40 4.57
N GLY A 3 -12.87 -15.29 5.20
CA GLY A 3 -12.25 -14.18 4.49
C GLY A 3 -10.77 -14.48 4.29
N THR A 4 -10.24 -14.23 3.10
CA THR A 4 -8.80 -14.32 2.85
C THR A 4 -8.08 -13.25 3.67
N THR A 5 -7.16 -13.66 4.55
CA THR A 5 -6.33 -12.71 5.29
C THR A 5 -5.25 -12.14 4.38
N LEU A 6 -5.26 -10.82 4.19
CA LEU A 6 -4.22 -10.08 3.48
C LEU A 6 -3.33 -9.32 4.48
N ARG A 7 -2.06 -9.14 4.13
CA ARG A 7 -1.13 -8.22 4.78
C ARG A 7 -0.94 -7.01 3.88
N ILE A 8 -1.11 -5.81 4.42
CA ILE A 8 -0.92 -4.57 3.67
C ILE A 8 0.34 -3.88 4.19
N GLY A 9 1.26 -3.57 3.28
CA GLY A 9 2.40 -2.69 3.51
C GLY A 9 2.18 -1.36 2.81
N ILE A 10 2.44 -0.26 3.51
CA ILE A 10 2.42 1.10 2.95
C ILE A 10 3.82 1.70 3.16
N ASP A 11 4.43 2.17 2.08
CA ASP A 11 5.68 2.94 2.10
C ASP A 11 5.37 4.38 1.70
N LEU A 12 5.64 5.31 2.62
CA LEU A 12 5.37 6.72 2.47
C LEU A 12 6.69 7.48 2.26
N GLY A 13 7.11 7.60 0.99
CA GLY A 13 8.26 8.41 0.61
C GLY A 13 7.90 9.87 0.31
N GLY A 14 8.89 10.76 0.28
CA GLY A 14 8.69 12.19 -0.06
C GLY A 14 8.41 12.47 -1.55
N THR A 15 8.66 11.48 -2.41
CA THR A 15 8.45 11.58 -3.87
C THR A 15 7.38 10.62 -4.36
N LYS A 16 7.29 9.42 -3.77
CA LYS A 16 6.33 8.39 -4.15
C LYS A 16 5.74 7.75 -2.90
N ILE A 17 4.49 7.33 -3.01
CA ILE A 17 3.81 6.45 -2.05
C ILE A 17 3.56 5.12 -2.74
N GLU A 18 3.85 4.02 -2.07
CA GLU A 18 3.60 2.66 -2.55
C GLU A 18 2.75 1.88 -1.55
N GLY A 19 1.73 1.18 -2.06
CA GLY A 19 0.94 0.22 -1.30
C GLY A 19 1.05 -1.16 -1.92
N LEU A 20 1.26 -2.17 -1.08
CA LEU A 20 1.41 -3.57 -1.46
C LEU A 20 0.48 -4.44 -0.62
N ALA A 21 -0.35 -5.24 -1.29
CA ALA A 21 -1.18 -6.26 -0.67
C ALA A 21 -0.55 -7.64 -0.90
N LEU A 22 -0.29 -8.36 0.18
CA LEU A 22 0.24 -9.71 0.18
C LEU A 22 -0.77 -10.70 0.72
N SER A 23 -0.82 -11.86 0.09
CA SER A 23 -1.41 -13.08 0.60
C SER A 23 -0.67 -13.54 1.86
N ARG A 24 -1.27 -14.48 2.63
CA ARG A 24 -0.66 -15.03 3.85
C ARG A 24 0.68 -15.73 3.59
N ASP A 25 0.87 -16.29 2.40
CA ASP A 25 2.12 -16.93 1.95
C ASP A 25 3.17 -15.95 1.42
N GLY A 26 2.87 -14.65 1.44
CA GLY A 26 3.76 -13.60 0.91
C GLY A 26 3.61 -13.36 -0.59
N THR A 27 2.68 -14.03 -1.29
CA THR A 27 2.40 -13.75 -2.70
C THR A 27 1.83 -12.35 -2.87
N GLU A 28 2.36 -11.59 -3.82
CA GLU A 28 1.82 -10.29 -4.21
C GLU A 28 0.44 -10.46 -4.86
N VAL A 29 -0.56 -9.80 -4.28
CA VAL A 29 -1.95 -9.79 -4.77
C VAL A 29 -2.24 -8.50 -5.52
N ALA A 30 -1.74 -7.37 -5.02
CA ALA A 30 -1.88 -6.09 -5.68
C ALA A 30 -0.78 -5.13 -5.26
N ARG A 31 -0.39 -4.25 -6.18
CA ARG A 31 0.53 -3.14 -5.92
C ARG A 31 0.01 -1.87 -6.56
N ARG A 32 0.15 -0.76 -5.86
CA ARG A 32 -0.16 0.56 -6.36
C ARG A 32 0.92 1.54 -5.97
N ARG A 33 1.34 2.37 -6.92
CA ARG A 33 2.30 3.45 -6.70
C ARG A 33 1.74 4.76 -7.23
N ILE A 34 1.87 5.82 -6.45
CA ILE A 34 1.43 7.17 -6.81
C ILE A 34 2.51 8.19 -6.48
N GLU A 35 2.43 9.37 -7.10
CA GLU A 35 3.19 10.54 -6.66
C GLU A 35 2.79 10.92 -5.24
N THR A 36 3.78 11.31 -4.41
CA THR A 36 3.47 11.87 -3.09
C THR A 36 2.86 13.26 -3.29
N PRO A 37 1.65 13.51 -2.77
CA PRO A 37 1.07 14.85 -2.73
C PRO A 37 2.03 15.82 -2.03
N LYS A 38 2.12 17.06 -2.53
CA LYS A 38 3.04 18.06 -1.96
C LYS A 38 2.45 18.77 -0.74
N ASP A 39 1.13 18.75 -0.63
CA ASP A 39 0.42 19.29 0.53
C ASP A 39 0.20 18.17 1.55
N TYR A 40 0.53 18.46 2.81
CA TYR A 40 0.40 17.49 3.90
C TYR A 40 -1.04 16.99 4.06
N ASP A 41 -2.02 17.89 3.94
CA ASP A 41 -3.44 17.55 4.06
C ASP A 41 -3.93 16.59 2.96
N GLN A 42 -3.23 16.53 1.83
CA GLN A 42 -3.54 15.59 0.74
C GLN A 42 -2.90 14.21 0.97
N THR A 43 -2.09 14.05 2.03
CA THR A 43 -1.45 12.79 2.41
C THR A 43 -2.27 12.00 3.46
N LEU A 44 -3.20 12.66 4.17
CA LEU A 44 -4.10 12.06 5.17
C LEU A 44 -5.37 11.49 4.53
#